data_AF-A0A0Q6FFN2-F1
#
_entry.id   AF-A0A0Q6FFN2-F1
#
_cell.length_a   1.000
_cell.length_b   1.000
_cell.length_c   1.000
_cell.angle_alpha   90.00
_cell.angle_beta   90.00
_cell.angle_gamma   90.00
#
_symmetry.space_group_name_H-M   'P 1'
#
loop_
_entity.id
_entity.type
_entity.pdbx_description
1 polymer ?
#
loop_
_entity_poly.entity_id
_entity_poly.type
_entity_poly.pdbx_seq_one_letter_code
_entity_poly.pdbx_strand_id
1 'polypeptide(L)'
;MLIVEAKWPVDAATLAESYKVDATFDKGKGQIRRIRSRLESGEILVDWPPGWHSPTRQTTVDWWVASAQQLDSRPDAGGDDITTTSLRLVESLLPADDLDALIDRVTNFPLPHEGRDFRMHSRRVDVGTRVLTYDSIEILADLPLPREGRLINTGWT
;
A
#
# COMPACT_ATOMS: atom_id res chain seq x y z
N MET A 1 -14.59 -6.08 9.97
CA MET A 1 -13.63 -7.21 9.77
C MET A 1 -12.71 -6.78 8.64
N LEU A 2 -11.40 -6.94 8.79
CA LEU A 2 -10.43 -6.55 7.75
C LEU A 2 -9.93 -7.79 6.99
N ILE A 3 -10.02 -7.78 5.66
CA ILE A 3 -9.38 -8.78 4.81
C ILE A 3 -8.34 -8.08 3.94
N VAL A 4 -7.08 -8.52 4.09
CA VAL A 4 -5.94 -7.98 3.35
C VAL A 4 -5.40 -9.00 2.36
N GLU A 5 -5.36 -8.64 1.09
CA GLU A 5 -4.57 -9.34 0.08
C GLU A 5 -3.19 -8.68 -0.01
N ALA A 6 -2.15 -9.40 0.44
CA ALA A 6 -0.77 -8.93 0.36
C ALA A 6 -0.08 -9.46 -0.90
N LYS A 7 0.59 -8.57 -1.63
CA LYS A 7 1.40 -8.93 -2.79
C LYS A 7 2.89 -9.00 -2.42
N TRP A 8 3.47 -10.19 -2.60
CA TRP A 8 4.90 -10.49 -2.46
C TRP A 8 5.78 -9.55 -3.30
N PRO A 9 7.04 -9.30 -2.90
CA PRO A 9 7.76 -8.09 -3.27
C PRO A 9 7.98 -7.98 -4.78
N VAL A 10 7.49 -6.87 -5.32
CA VAL A 10 7.98 -6.29 -6.55
C VAL A 10 8.81 -5.09 -6.11
N ASP A 11 10.13 -5.27 -6.03
CA ASP A 11 11.04 -4.17 -5.73
C ASP A 11 11.16 -3.30 -6.99
N ALA A 12 10.57 -2.11 -6.95
CA ALA A 12 10.84 -1.08 -7.94
C ALA A 12 12.03 -0.25 -7.46
N ALA A 13 13.20 -0.53 -8.02
CA ALA A 13 14.44 0.18 -7.66
C ALA A 13 14.56 1.53 -8.38
N THR A 14 13.73 1.77 -9.40
CA THR A 14 13.70 3.01 -10.19
C THR A 14 12.28 3.55 -10.30
N LEU A 15 12.14 4.86 -10.57
CA LEU A 15 10.84 5.47 -10.90
C LEU A 15 10.20 4.79 -12.11
N ALA A 16 11.01 4.39 -13.09
CA ALA A 16 10.53 3.64 -14.25
C ALA A 16 10.02 2.25 -13.89
N GLU A 17 10.24 1.72 -12.69
CA GLU A 17 9.71 0.43 -12.26
C GLU A 17 8.48 0.55 -11.36
N SER A 18 8.12 1.76 -10.90
CA SER A 18 6.96 1.97 -10.03
C SER A 18 5.66 1.51 -10.69
N TYR A 19 5.55 1.59 -12.03
CA TYR A 19 4.40 1.07 -12.77
C TYR A 19 4.15 -0.42 -12.53
N LYS A 20 5.20 -1.21 -12.21
CA LYS A 20 5.06 -2.64 -11.91
C LYS A 20 4.34 -2.85 -10.58
N VAL A 21 4.52 -1.92 -9.63
CA VAL A 21 3.81 -1.91 -8.35
C VAL A 21 2.36 -1.50 -8.57
N ASP A 22 2.08 -0.47 -9.36
CA ASP A 22 0.71 -0.08 -9.74
C ASP A 22 -0.05 -1.27 -10.39
N ALA A 23 0.59 -1.97 -11.33
CA ALA A 23 0.03 -3.17 -11.95
C ALA A 23 -0.21 -4.33 -10.95
N THR A 24 0.53 -4.34 -9.85
CA THR A 24 0.36 -5.32 -8.77
C THR A 24 -0.87 -5.00 -7.92
N PHE A 25 -1.13 -3.72 -7.65
CA PHE A 25 -2.39 -3.28 -7.03
C PHE A 25 -3.60 -3.65 -7.88
N ASP A 26 -3.55 -3.44 -9.21
CA ASP A 26 -4.65 -3.79 -10.11
C ASP A 26 -4.98 -5.30 -10.09
N LYS A 27 -3.93 -6.13 -10.11
CA LYS A 27 -4.08 -7.59 -9.99
C LYS A 27 -4.67 -7.99 -8.63
N GLY A 28 -4.22 -7.35 -7.55
CA GLY A 28 -4.76 -7.57 -6.20
C GLY A 28 -6.24 -7.21 -6.12
N LYS A 29 -6.62 -6.02 -6.59
CA LYS A 29 -8.02 -5.57 -6.66
C LYS A 29 -8.87 -6.54 -7.47
N GLY A 30 -8.39 -6.98 -8.64
CA GLY A 30 -9.08 -7.96 -9.47
C GLY A 30 -9.33 -9.30 -8.77
N GLN A 31 -8.37 -9.78 -7.97
CA GLN A 31 -8.54 -11.01 -7.20
C GLN A 31 -9.53 -10.86 -6.05
N ILE A 32 -9.48 -9.76 -5.31
CA ILE A 32 -10.46 -9.45 -4.26
C ILE A 32 -11.87 -9.40 -4.85
N ARG A 33 -12.10 -8.67 -5.94
CA ARG A 33 -13.42 -8.58 -6.58
C ARG A 33 -13.96 -9.95 -6.96
N ARG A 34 -13.10 -10.83 -7.50
CA ARG A 34 -13.46 -12.21 -7.82
C ARG A 34 -13.83 -13.01 -6.57
N ILE A 35 -13.06 -12.90 -5.48
CA ILE A 35 -13.36 -13.59 -4.22
C ILE A 35 -14.69 -13.09 -3.65
N ARG A 36 -14.88 -11.77 -3.57
CA ARG A 36 -16.11 -11.14 -3.11
C ARG A 36 -17.33 -11.62 -3.91
N SER A 37 -17.25 -11.57 -5.23
CA SER A 37 -18.36 -12.03 -6.10
C SER A 37 -18.72 -13.49 -5.86
N ARG A 38 -17.73 -14.37 -5.63
CA ARG A 38 -17.96 -15.79 -5.34
C ARG A 38 -18.52 -16.04 -3.93
N LEU A 39 -18.14 -15.21 -2.95
CA LEU A 39 -18.73 -15.23 -1.60
C LEU A 39 -20.19 -14.78 -1.64
N GLU A 40 -20.49 -13.68 -2.33
CA GLU A 40 -21.83 -13.10 -2.44
C GLU A 40 -22.80 -14.02 -3.22
N SER A 41 -22.30 -14.72 -4.25
CA SER A 41 -23.08 -15.70 -5.01
C SER A 41 -23.30 -17.02 -4.26
N GLY A 42 -22.57 -17.27 -3.16
CA GLY A 42 -22.58 -18.54 -2.43
C GLY A 42 -21.86 -19.68 -3.15
N GLU A 43 -21.06 -19.39 -4.19
CA GLU A 43 -20.28 -20.39 -4.94
C GLU A 43 -19.14 -20.98 -4.10
N ILE A 44 -18.59 -20.20 -3.16
CA ILE A 44 -17.57 -20.66 -2.22
C ILE A 44 -18.06 -20.56 -0.77
N LEU A 45 -17.90 -21.67 -0.05
CA LEU A 45 -18.04 -21.72 1.40
C LEU A 45 -16.64 -21.60 1.99
N VAL A 46 -16.43 -20.57 2.81
CA VAL A 46 -15.16 -20.36 3.51
C VAL A 46 -15.32 -20.81 4.96
N ASP A 47 -14.44 -21.69 5.39
CA ASP A 47 -14.28 -22.03 6.80
C ASP A 47 -13.46 -20.93 7.47
N TRP A 48 -14.10 -20.21 8.38
CA TRP A 48 -13.47 -19.12 9.12
C TRP A 48 -12.69 -19.65 10.31
N PRO A 49 -11.61 -18.95 10.74
CA PRO A 49 -10.88 -19.33 11.94
C PRO A 49 -11.82 -19.45 13.15
N PRO A 50 -11.52 -20.34 14.11
CA PRO A 50 -12.31 -20.48 15.33
C PRO A 50 -12.47 -19.13 16.06
N GLY A 51 -13.70 -18.79 16.44
CA GLY A 51 -14.04 -17.53 17.10
C GLY A 51 -14.40 -16.38 16.16
N TRP A 52 -14.24 -16.56 14.85
CA TRP A 52 -14.74 -15.60 13.86
C TRP A 52 -16.19 -15.90 13.56
N HIS A 53 -17.06 -14.89 13.69
CA HIS A 53 -18.41 -15.02 13.17
C HIS A 53 -18.30 -15.17 11.65
N SER A 54 -18.77 -16.29 11.11
CA SER A 54 -18.92 -16.45 9.66
C SER A 54 -19.62 -15.19 9.12
N PRO A 55 -19.09 -14.51 8.09
CA PRO A 55 -19.64 -13.28 7.59
C PRO A 55 -21.09 -13.55 7.19
N THR A 56 -21.99 -13.13 8.05
CA THR A 56 -23.41 -13.05 7.72
C THR A 56 -23.56 -11.89 6.74
N ARG A 57 -24.72 -11.79 6.09
CA ARG A 57 -25.05 -10.59 5.28
C ARG A 57 -24.96 -9.26 6.05
N GLN A 58 -24.82 -9.30 7.38
CA GLN A 58 -24.70 -8.14 8.26
C GLN A 58 -23.25 -7.82 8.63
N THR A 59 -22.28 -8.62 8.19
CA THR A 59 -20.85 -8.40 8.52
C THR A 59 -20.25 -7.38 7.55
N THR A 60 -19.81 -6.24 8.08
CA THR A 60 -19.05 -5.26 7.30
C THR A 60 -17.61 -5.75 7.13
N VAL A 61 -17.18 -5.86 5.87
CA VAL A 61 -15.84 -6.29 5.48
C VAL A 61 -15.14 -5.17 4.74
N ASP A 62 -14.00 -4.75 5.28
CA ASP A 62 -13.11 -3.79 4.63
C ASP A 62 -12.09 -4.58 3.80
N TRP A 63 -11.97 -4.22 2.53
CA TRP A 63 -11.14 -4.94 1.56
C TRP A 63 -9.89 -4.13 1.20
N TRP A 64 -8.73 -4.72 1.42
CA TRP A 64 -7.46 -4.01 1.30
C TRP A 64 -6.48 -4.78 0.41
N VAL A 65 -5.74 -4.06 -0.41
CA VAL A 65 -4.58 -4.59 -1.16
C VAL A 65 -3.33 -3.89 -0.66
N ALA A 66 -2.36 -4.67 -0.19
CA ALA A 66 -1.08 -4.15 0.26
C ALA A 66 0.05 -4.59 -0.67
N SER A 67 0.91 -3.65 -1.08
CA SER A 67 2.24 -4.00 -1.61
C SER A 67 3.22 -4.20 -0.46
N ALA A 68 4.42 -4.73 -0.75
CA ALA A 68 5.47 -4.87 0.26
C ALA A 68 5.99 -3.52 0.79
N GLN A 69 6.27 -2.55 -0.09
CA GLN A 69 7.01 -1.34 0.29
C GLN A 69 6.39 -0.03 -0.18
N GLN A 70 5.85 0.01 -1.40
CA GLN A 70 5.43 1.25 -2.06
C GLN A 70 3.92 1.45 -1.97
N LEU A 71 3.48 2.68 -1.75
CA LEU A 71 2.06 3.03 -1.83
C LEU A 71 1.62 3.07 -3.30
N ASP A 72 0.32 2.89 -3.55
CA ASP A 72 -0.24 3.11 -4.89
C ASP A 72 -0.02 4.58 -5.25
N SER A 73 0.65 4.82 -6.37
CA SER A 73 1.04 6.17 -6.79
C SER A 73 -0.12 6.95 -7.42
N ARG A 74 -1.24 6.26 -7.69
CA ARG A 74 -2.38 6.81 -8.38
C ARG A 74 -3.37 7.37 -7.33
N PRO A 75 -3.77 8.65 -7.42
CA PRO A 75 -4.84 9.18 -6.58
C PRO A 75 -6.08 8.33 -6.82
N ASP A 76 -6.79 7.87 -5.78
CA ASP A 76 -7.94 6.93 -5.83
C ASP A 76 -8.76 7.10 -7.12
N ALA A 77 -8.33 6.43 -8.20
CA ALA A 77 -8.72 6.81 -9.56
C ALA A 77 -10.04 6.17 -10.00
N GLY A 78 -10.79 5.65 -9.05
CA GLY A 78 -12.08 5.01 -9.29
C GLY A 78 -12.68 4.65 -7.96
N GLY A 79 -13.98 4.94 -7.79
CA GLY A 79 -14.78 4.67 -6.60
C GLY A 79 -14.97 3.18 -6.30
N ASP A 80 -13.87 2.45 -6.23
CA ASP A 80 -13.75 1.07 -5.79
C ASP A 80 -13.59 1.11 -4.26
N ASP A 81 -14.38 0.33 -3.54
CA ASP A 81 -14.36 0.23 -2.08
C ASP A 81 -13.20 -0.64 -1.56
N ILE A 82 -12.14 -0.78 -2.36
CA ILE A 82 -10.93 -1.55 -2.05
C ILE A 82 -9.76 -0.59 -1.82
N THR A 83 -9.38 -0.44 -0.55
CA THR A 83 -8.27 0.41 -0.12
C THR A 83 -6.93 -0.16 -0.56
N THR A 84 -5.97 0.70 -0.91
CA THR A 84 -4.58 0.31 -1.19
C THR A 84 -3.63 0.86 -0.14
N THR A 85 -2.61 0.08 0.20
CA THR A 85 -1.57 0.50 1.16
C THR A 85 -0.26 -0.25 0.92
N SER A 86 0.71 -0.11 1.82
CA SER A 86 1.93 -0.93 1.84
C SER A 86 2.20 -1.50 3.22
N LEU A 87 2.78 -2.70 3.26
CA LEU A 87 3.17 -3.34 4.52
C LEU A 87 4.17 -2.47 5.29
N ARG A 88 5.11 -1.84 4.59
CA ARG A 88 6.07 -0.90 5.20
C ARG A 88 5.41 0.29 5.91
N LEU A 89 4.32 0.83 5.35
CA LEU A 89 3.57 1.88 6.04
C LEU A 89 2.91 1.33 7.30
N VAL A 90 2.20 0.19 7.18
CA VAL A 90 1.55 -0.47 8.32
C VAL A 90 2.54 -0.73 9.44
N GLU A 91 3.72 -1.30 9.13
CA GLU A 91 4.78 -1.56 10.09
C GLU A 91 5.27 -0.29 10.81
N SER A 92 5.34 0.85 10.10
CA SER A 92 5.76 2.14 10.70
C SER A 92 4.74 2.74 11.66
N LEU A 93 3.47 2.31 11.58
CA LEU A 93 2.36 2.80 12.39
C LEU A 93 2.09 1.93 13.62
N LEU A 94 2.79 0.80 13.73
CA LEU A 94 2.75 -0.09 14.89
C LEU A 94 3.60 0.44 16.05
N PRO A 95 3.24 0.14 17.31
CA PRO A 95 2.06 -0.65 17.71
C PRO A 95 0.75 0.16 17.64
N ALA A 96 -0.35 -0.51 17.33
CA ALA A 96 -1.72 0.01 17.45
C ALA A 96 -2.44 -0.72 18.59
N ASP A 97 -3.33 -0.01 19.29
CA ASP A 97 -4.05 -0.54 20.45
C ASP A 97 -5.07 -1.61 20.05
N ASP A 98 -5.69 -1.43 18.89
CA ASP A 98 -6.63 -2.36 18.27
C ASP A 98 -6.64 -2.18 16.73
N LEU A 99 -7.48 -2.98 16.06
CA LEU A 99 -7.61 -2.96 14.61
C LEU A 99 -8.19 -1.64 14.08
N ASP A 100 -9.14 -1.04 14.79
CA ASP A 100 -9.80 0.20 14.35
C ASP A 100 -8.83 1.37 14.43
N ALA A 101 -8.01 1.43 15.48
CA ALA A 101 -6.92 2.39 15.62
C ALA A 101 -5.86 2.22 14.52
N LEU A 102 -5.56 0.98 14.11
CA LEU A 102 -4.64 0.74 12.99
C LEU A 102 -5.23 1.22 11.66
N ILE A 103 -6.50 0.88 11.39
CA ILE A 103 -7.23 1.32 10.19
C ILE A 103 -7.25 2.84 10.12
N ASP A 104 -7.64 3.51 11.20
CA ASP A 104 -7.69 4.97 11.28
C ASP A 104 -6.33 5.60 10.97
N ARG A 105 -5.24 5.11 11.59
CA ARG A 105 -3.88 5.60 11.36
C ARG A 105 -3.42 5.43 9.91
N VAL A 106 -3.78 4.32 9.26
CA VAL A 106 -3.39 4.09 7.86
C VAL A 106 -4.22 4.96 6.91
N THR A 107 -5.53 5.03 7.12
CA THR A 107 -6.45 5.82 6.28
C THR A 107 -6.18 7.32 6.38
N ASN A 108 -5.86 7.80 7.58
CA ASN A 108 -5.59 9.22 7.84
C ASN A 108 -4.10 9.56 7.89
N PHE A 109 -3.24 8.71 7.35
CA PHE A 109 -1.81 8.97 7.31
C PHE A 109 -1.49 10.22 6.47
N PRO A 110 -0.76 11.23 7.01
CA PRO A 110 -0.48 12.45 6.28
C PRO A 110 0.58 12.19 5.20
N LEU A 111 0.12 11.95 3.96
CA LEU A 111 1.00 11.75 2.82
C LEU A 111 1.82 13.02 2.52
N PRO A 112 3.05 12.87 1.98
CA PRO A 112 3.84 14.02 1.55
C PRO A 112 3.13 14.81 0.44
N HIS A 113 3.17 16.14 0.52
CA HIS A 113 2.62 17.04 -0.48
C HIS A 113 3.71 17.83 -1.19
N GLU A 114 3.60 17.93 -2.52
CA GLU A 114 4.50 18.77 -3.32
C GLU A 114 4.35 20.26 -2.92
N GLY A 115 5.47 20.98 -2.86
CA GLY A 115 5.55 22.37 -2.42
C GLY A 115 5.64 22.56 -0.90
N ARG A 116 5.21 21.57 -0.11
CA ARG A 116 5.35 21.55 1.35
C ARG A 116 6.50 20.64 1.80
N ASP A 117 6.44 19.38 1.37
CA ASP A 117 7.33 18.31 1.86
C ASP A 117 8.41 17.97 0.82
N PHE A 118 8.10 18.06 -0.47
CA PHE A 118 9.05 17.84 -1.56
C PHE A 118 8.75 18.72 -2.79
N ARG A 119 9.66 18.74 -3.77
CA ARG A 119 9.47 19.37 -5.08
C ARG A 119 10.05 18.50 -6.20
N MET A 120 9.31 18.35 -7.29
CA MET A 120 9.81 17.71 -8.51
C MET A 120 10.54 18.72 -9.39
N HIS A 121 11.70 18.34 -9.93
CA HIS A 121 12.45 19.15 -10.90
C HIS A 121 12.91 18.29 -12.07
N SER A 122 12.72 18.78 -13.30
CA SER A 122 13.42 18.23 -14.45
C SER A 122 14.79 18.88 -14.55
N ARG A 123 15.85 18.08 -14.37
CA ARG A 123 17.24 18.54 -14.44
C ARG A 123 17.86 18.14 -15.76
N ARG A 124 18.57 19.10 -16.35
CA ARG A 124 19.43 18.89 -17.51
C ARG A 124 20.88 18.85 -17.04
N VAL A 125 21.58 17.78 -17.37
CA VAL A 125 23.02 17.66 -17.12
C VAL A 125 23.71 17.34 -18.43
N ASP A 126 24.68 18.18 -18.79
CA ASP A 126 25.53 17.96 -19.94
C ASP A 126 26.67 16.99 -19.53
N VAL A 127 26.77 15.85 -20.22
CA VAL A 127 27.79 14.84 -20.00
C VAL A 127 28.58 14.67 -21.31
N GLY A 128 29.70 15.41 -21.41
CA GLY A 128 30.48 15.49 -22.63
C GLY A 128 29.67 16.12 -23.77
N THR A 129 29.46 15.38 -24.86
CA THR A 129 28.65 15.83 -26.01
C THR A 129 27.16 15.46 -25.90
N ARG A 130 26.75 14.78 -24.83
CA ARG A 130 25.38 14.34 -24.62
C ARG A 130 24.68 15.18 -23.57
N VAL A 131 23.38 15.31 -23.74
CA VAL A 131 22.49 15.97 -22.81
C VAL A 131 21.62 14.91 -22.17
N LEU A 132 21.65 14.81 -20.85
CA LEU A 132 20.74 13.97 -20.09
C LEU A 132 19.70 14.85 -19.41
N THR A 133 18.42 14.55 -19.67
CA THR A 133 17.31 15.11 -18.91
C THR A 133 16.77 14.02 -17.99
N TYR A 134 16.64 14.33 -16.71
CA TYR A 134 16.07 13.41 -15.72
C TYR A 134 15.22 14.16 -14.71
N ASP A 135 14.20 13.49 -14.19
CA ASP A 135 13.38 14.03 -13.11
C ASP A 135 14.04 13.74 -11.77
N SER A 136 14.01 14.72 -10.87
CA SER A 136 14.62 14.67 -9.55
C SER A 136 13.64 15.16 -8.49
N ILE A 137 13.69 14.55 -7.32
CA ILE A 137 12.93 14.95 -6.14
C ILE A 137 13.85 15.70 -5.20
N GLU A 138 13.47 16.92 -4.82
CA GLU A 138 14.08 17.69 -3.75
C GLU A 138 13.20 17.59 -2.50
N ILE A 139 13.76 17.19 -1.37
CA ILE A 139 13.05 17.13 -0.09
C ILE A 139 13.14 18.51 0.57
N LEU A 140 12.00 19.14 0.86
CA LEU A 140 11.92 20.54 1.33
C LEU A 140 11.85 20.66 2.85
N ALA A 141 11.38 19.62 3.54
CA ALA A 141 11.24 19.57 4.99
C ALA A 141 12.05 18.41 5.57
N ASP A 142 12.58 18.58 6.79
CA ASP A 142 13.06 17.45 7.59
C ASP A 142 11.85 16.60 7.95
N LEU A 143 11.55 15.61 7.10
CA LEU A 143 10.55 14.60 7.43
C LEU A 143 11.04 13.86 8.68
N PRO A 144 10.18 13.62 9.69
CA PRO A 144 10.52 12.70 10.75
C PRO A 144 10.76 11.34 10.09
N LEU A 145 12.03 10.98 9.90
CA LEU A 145 12.39 9.66 9.43
C LEU A 145 11.79 8.66 10.43
N PRO A 146 11.06 7.63 9.97
CA PRO A 146 10.70 6.53 10.84
C PRO A 146 12.01 6.05 11.46
N ARG A 147 12.07 5.99 12.81
CA ARG A 147 13.26 5.50 13.51
C ARG A 147 13.66 4.18 12.87
N GLU A 148 14.92 4.05 12.47
CA GLU A 148 15.50 2.82 11.93
C GLU A 148 15.50 1.73 13.01
N GLY A 149 14.33 1.22 13.35
CA GLY A 149 14.11 0.08 14.21
C GLY A 149 13.74 -1.10 13.32
N ARG A 150 14.61 -1.46 12.37
CA ARG A 150 14.49 -2.76 11.70
C ARG A 150 14.82 -3.82 12.74
N LEU A 151 13.82 -4.20 13.54
CA LEU A 151 13.86 -5.47 14.24
C LEU A 151 13.90 -6.53 13.14
N ILE A 152 15.08 -7.10 12.95
CA ILE A 152 15.26 -8.27 12.10
C ILE A 152 14.29 -9.31 12.64
N ASN A 153 13.29 -9.63 11.83
CA ASN A 153 12.33 -10.68 12.13
C ASN A 153 13.11 -12.00 12.15
N THR A 154 13.57 -12.42 13.33
CA THR A 154 14.09 -13.77 13.55
C THR A 154 12.89 -14.68 13.44
N GLY A 155 12.76 -15.35 12.29
CA GLY A 155 11.54 -16.01 11.84
C GLY A 155 10.86 -16.89 12.90
N TRP A 156 9.56 -17.10 12.67
CA TRP A 156 8.72 -18.01 13.44
C TRP A 156 9.38 -19.39 13.57
N THR A 157 9.84 -19.74 14.78
CA THR A 157 10.07 -21.12 15.21
C THR A 157 8.81 -21.66 15.87
#